data_AF-A0A6B2CYX0-F1
#
_entry.id   AF-A0A6B2CYX0-F1
#
_cell.length_a   1.000
_cell.length_b   1.000
_cell.length_c   1.000
_cell.angle_alpha   90.00
_cell.angle_beta   90.00
_cell.angle_gamma   90.00
#
_symmetry.space_group_name_H-M   'P 1'
#
loop_
_entity.id
_entity.type
_entity.pdbx_description
1 polymer ?
#
loop_
_entity_poly.entity_id
_entity_poly.type
_entity_poly.pdbx_seq_one_letter_code
_entity_poly.pdbx_strand_id
1 'polypeptide(L)'
;MATGIVLLLVALRHTVNIKMLNAVMDAGWFGVLLAAVGVLVTIYSGFLIAAAPGIPFWNTALIPVLWMLSASVCALALTELLIYRDNVTKFTVRANIALEIAELIAVLALVNIAIYGVSTAARISGWALVYGPLAPAFWGGVVAVGILTPLAIGLVSWRRENKLMLAAAAILALIGALILRIVVLQAGVFEWVA
;
A
#
# COMPACT_ATOMS: atom_id res chain seq x y z
N MET A 1 -17.54 7.26 -9.36
CA MET A 1 -18.43 8.44 -9.22
C MET A 1 -18.55 8.90 -7.76
N ALA A 2 -18.81 8.01 -6.79
CA ALA A 2 -18.92 8.35 -5.36
C ALA A 2 -17.61 8.87 -4.70
N THR A 3 -16.45 8.33 -5.09
CA THR A 3 -15.13 8.73 -4.55
C THR A 3 -14.73 10.15 -4.95
N GLY A 4 -15.12 10.59 -6.16
CA GLY A 4 -14.84 11.95 -6.65
C GLY A 4 -15.61 13.02 -5.88
N ILE A 5 -16.84 12.73 -5.46
CA ILE A 5 -17.68 13.65 -4.68
C ILE A 5 -17.08 13.84 -3.27
N VAL A 6 -16.57 12.76 -2.67
CA VAL A 6 -15.93 12.81 -1.36
C VAL A 6 -14.65 13.65 -1.38
N LEU A 7 -13.79 13.45 -2.40
CA LEU A 7 -12.57 14.26 -2.57
C LEU A 7 -12.89 15.73 -2.88
N LEU A 8 -13.95 16.00 -3.66
CA LEU A 8 -14.43 17.35 -3.94
C LEU A 8 -14.90 18.05 -2.66
N LEU A 9 -15.63 17.36 -1.78
CA LEU A 9 -16.09 17.90 -0.50
C LEU A 9 -14.94 18.19 0.47
N VAL A 10 -13.92 17.31 0.51
CA VAL A 10 -12.71 17.54 1.31
C VAL A 10 -11.86 18.68 0.73
N ALA A 11 -11.75 18.80 -0.59
CA ALA A 11 -11.06 19.90 -1.25
C ALA A 11 -11.78 21.24 -1.04
N LEU A 12 -13.12 21.23 -1.06
CA LEU A 12 -13.97 22.39 -0.76
C LEU A 12 -13.79 22.88 0.68
N ARG A 13 -13.46 22.01 1.65
CA ARG A 13 -13.13 22.45 3.01
C ARG A 13 -11.89 23.34 3.05
N HIS A 14 -10.89 23.07 2.22
CA HIS A 14 -9.65 23.85 2.22
C HIS A 14 -9.80 25.21 1.51
N THR A 15 -10.76 25.32 0.58
CA THR A 15 -11.02 26.56 -0.18
C THR A 15 -12.22 27.36 0.34
N VAL A 16 -13.15 26.74 1.07
CA VAL A 16 -14.43 27.33 1.43
C VAL A 16 -14.75 27.11 2.92
N ASN A 17 -14.63 28.18 3.71
CA ASN A 17 -14.89 28.18 5.15
C ASN A 17 -16.42 28.23 5.45
N ILE A 18 -17.16 27.19 5.09
CA ILE A 18 -18.60 27.04 5.41
C ILE A 18 -18.75 26.26 6.72
N LYS A 19 -19.32 26.90 7.75
CA LYS A 19 -19.56 26.31 9.09
C LYS A 19 -20.32 24.97 9.05
N MET A 20 -21.28 24.83 8.13
CA MET A 20 -22.08 23.61 7.97
C MET A 20 -21.25 22.43 7.43
N LEU A 21 -20.25 22.68 6.57
CA LEU A 21 -19.37 21.66 6.02
C LEU A 21 -18.44 21.10 7.11
N ASN A 22 -17.88 21.99 7.93
CA ASN A 22 -17.04 21.59 9.07
C ASN A 22 -17.85 20.78 10.11
N ALA A 23 -19.11 21.15 10.38
CA ALA A 23 -19.96 20.41 11.32
C ALA A 23 -20.27 18.97 10.87
N VAL A 24 -20.42 18.73 9.56
CA VAL A 24 -20.61 17.39 9.00
C VAL A 24 -19.29 16.60 8.99
N MET A 25 -18.18 17.27 8.66
CA MET A 25 -16.87 16.62 8.56
C MET A 25 -16.25 16.28 9.93
N ASP A 26 -16.54 17.06 10.97
CA ASP A 26 -16.09 16.80 12.34
C ASP A 26 -16.95 15.75 13.06
N ALA A 27 -18.04 15.28 12.43
CA ALA A 27 -18.87 14.24 12.99
C ALA A 27 -18.17 12.87 12.92
N GLY A 28 -18.09 12.15 14.05
CA GLY A 28 -17.37 10.88 14.12
C GLY A 28 -17.83 9.80 13.12
N TRP A 29 -19.12 9.81 12.74
CA TRP A 29 -19.66 8.88 11.74
C TRP A 29 -19.08 9.12 10.34
N PHE A 30 -18.73 10.37 10.01
CA PHE A 30 -18.18 10.73 8.70
C PHE A 30 -16.77 10.15 8.53
N GLY A 31 -15.94 10.23 9.58
CA GLY A 31 -14.61 9.61 9.58
C GLY A 31 -14.66 8.09 9.40
N VAL A 32 -15.60 7.41 10.09
CA VAL A 32 -15.80 5.96 9.93
C VAL A 32 -16.25 5.62 8.52
N LEU A 33 -17.17 6.41 7.94
CA LEU A 33 -17.62 6.22 6.56
C LEU A 33 -16.46 6.36 5.57
N LEU A 34 -15.62 7.38 5.72
CA LEU A 34 -14.46 7.58 4.84
C LEU A 34 -13.46 6.43 4.94
N ALA A 35 -13.18 5.96 6.16
CA ALA A 35 -12.31 4.81 6.37
C ALA A 35 -12.89 3.55 5.70
N ALA A 36 -14.18 3.28 5.88
CA ALA A 36 -14.86 2.15 5.27
C ALA A 36 -14.84 2.23 3.73
N VAL A 37 -15.15 3.39 3.15
CA VAL A 37 -15.09 3.60 1.70
C VAL A 37 -13.66 3.43 1.18
N GLY A 38 -12.65 3.95 1.88
CA GLY A 38 -11.24 3.80 1.51
C GLY A 38 -10.80 2.33 1.47
N VAL A 39 -11.17 1.55 2.50
CA VAL A 39 -10.90 0.11 2.55
C VAL A 39 -11.61 -0.62 1.40
N LEU A 40 -12.91 -0.38 1.20
CA LEU A 40 -13.70 -1.03 0.15
C LEU A 40 -13.17 -0.73 -1.26
N VAL A 41 -12.80 0.52 -1.53
CA VAL A 41 -12.27 0.93 -2.84
C VAL A 41 -10.92 0.26 -3.10
N THR A 42 -10.06 0.20 -2.09
CA THR A 42 -8.73 -0.39 -2.25
C THR A 42 -8.80 -1.90 -2.43
N ILE A 43 -9.57 -2.58 -1.58
CA ILE A 43 -9.66 -4.04 -1.60
C ILE A 43 -10.37 -4.54 -2.86
N TYR A 44 -11.32 -3.76 -3.41
CA TYR A 44 -11.97 -4.06 -4.68
C TYR A 44 -10.97 -4.25 -5.81
N SER A 45 -9.96 -3.38 -5.94
CA SER A 45 -8.92 -3.52 -6.97
C SER A 45 -8.12 -4.80 -6.79
N GLY A 46 -7.82 -5.19 -5.55
CA GLY A 46 -7.15 -6.45 -5.26
C GLY A 46 -8.01 -7.67 -5.62
N PHE A 47 -9.31 -7.65 -5.28
CA PHE A 47 -10.24 -8.71 -5.67
C PHE A 47 -10.41 -8.82 -7.18
N LEU A 48 -10.47 -7.69 -7.89
CA LEU A 48 -10.58 -7.67 -9.35
C LEU A 48 -9.41 -8.40 -10.01
N ILE A 49 -8.19 -8.18 -9.51
CA ILE A 49 -6.98 -8.85 -10.00
C ILE A 49 -7.00 -10.33 -9.63
N ALA A 50 -7.36 -10.66 -8.39
CA ALA A 50 -7.43 -12.05 -7.93
C ALA A 50 -8.50 -12.88 -8.64
N ALA A 51 -9.56 -12.24 -9.13
CA ALA A 51 -10.64 -12.90 -9.86
C ALA A 51 -10.27 -13.27 -11.30
N ALA A 52 -9.09 -12.93 -11.80
CA ALA A 52 -8.65 -13.30 -13.15
C ALA A 52 -8.15 -14.76 -13.19
N PRO A 53 -8.91 -15.72 -13.76
CA PRO A 53 -8.55 -17.14 -13.70
C PRO A 53 -7.33 -17.48 -14.57
N GLY A 54 -7.09 -16.70 -15.62
CA GLY A 54 -6.00 -16.96 -16.57
C GLY A 54 -4.60 -16.70 -16.02
N ILE A 55 -4.45 -16.13 -14.82
CA ILE A 55 -3.13 -15.84 -14.23
C ILE A 55 -3.09 -16.38 -12.79
N PRO A 56 -2.61 -17.62 -12.61
CA PRO A 56 -2.62 -18.31 -11.31
C PRO A 56 -1.86 -17.56 -10.20
N PHE A 57 -0.83 -16.78 -10.56
CA PHE A 57 -0.09 -15.94 -9.62
C PHE A 57 -0.97 -14.87 -8.94
N TRP A 58 -1.93 -14.31 -9.68
CA TRP A 58 -2.86 -13.31 -9.15
C TRP A 58 -3.99 -13.96 -8.35
N ASN A 59 -4.35 -15.21 -8.68
CA ASN A 59 -5.46 -15.95 -8.08
C ASN A 59 -5.12 -16.49 -6.67
N THR A 60 -4.75 -15.59 -5.76
CA THR A 60 -4.51 -15.92 -4.36
C THR A 60 -5.24 -14.95 -3.44
N ALA A 61 -5.68 -15.43 -2.27
CA ALA A 61 -6.30 -14.59 -1.25
C ALA A 61 -5.35 -13.52 -0.69
N LEU A 62 -4.04 -13.63 -0.97
CA LEU A 62 -3.03 -12.70 -0.51
C LEU A 62 -2.98 -11.41 -1.33
N ILE A 63 -3.41 -11.44 -2.59
CA ILE A 63 -3.42 -10.24 -3.46
C ILE A 63 -4.33 -9.13 -2.91
N PRO A 64 -5.60 -9.38 -2.53
CA PRO A 64 -6.43 -8.35 -1.90
C PRO A 64 -5.83 -7.79 -0.61
N VAL A 65 -5.24 -8.65 0.22
CA VAL A 65 -4.59 -8.26 1.47
C VAL A 65 -3.37 -7.37 1.20
N LEU A 66 -2.54 -7.74 0.22
CA LEU A 66 -1.36 -6.97 -0.16
C LEU A 66 -1.73 -5.58 -0.69
N TRP A 67 -2.80 -5.48 -1.51
CA TRP A 67 -3.30 -4.19 -1.98
C TRP A 67 -3.77 -3.29 -0.83
N MET A 68 -4.42 -3.88 0.17
CA MET A 68 -4.89 -3.17 1.36
C MET A 68 -3.72 -2.69 2.24
N LEU A 69 -2.74 -3.54 2.53
CA LEU A 69 -1.55 -3.17 3.29
C LEU A 69 -0.78 -2.05 2.59
N SER A 70 -0.50 -2.23 1.30
CA SER A 70 0.25 -1.25 0.51
C SER A 70 -0.46 0.11 0.43
N ALA A 71 -1.78 0.13 0.27
CA ALA A 71 -2.52 1.39 0.28
C ALA A 71 -2.56 2.05 1.67
N SER A 72 -2.53 1.24 2.73
CA SER A 72 -2.49 1.76 4.10
C SER A 72 -1.14 2.43 4.39
N VAL A 73 -0.03 1.84 3.93
CA VAL A 73 1.30 2.47 3.93
C VAL A 73 1.28 3.78 3.16
N CYS A 74 0.71 3.80 1.94
CA CYS A 74 0.58 5.04 1.16
C CYS A 74 -0.25 6.11 1.89
N ALA A 75 -1.35 5.71 2.55
CA ALA A 75 -2.21 6.63 3.27
C ALA A 75 -1.51 7.26 4.47
N LEU A 76 -0.74 6.47 5.24
CA LEU A 76 0.07 7.00 6.33
C LEU A 76 1.20 7.89 5.81
N ALA A 77 1.92 7.48 4.77
CA ALA A 77 2.97 8.29 4.14
C ALA A 77 2.43 9.65 3.66
N LEU A 78 1.27 9.68 3.01
CA LEU A 78 0.62 10.94 2.62
C LEU A 78 0.19 11.76 3.85
N THR A 79 -0.29 11.10 4.90
CA THR A 79 -0.67 11.78 6.14
C THR A 79 0.55 12.44 6.79
N GLU A 80 1.71 11.78 6.82
CA GLU A 80 2.96 12.35 7.32
C GLU A 80 3.45 13.54 6.49
N LEU A 81 3.27 13.50 5.16
CA LEU A 81 3.64 14.60 4.26
C LEU A 81 2.70 15.82 4.39
N LEU A 82 1.41 15.58 4.63
CA LEU A 82 0.38 16.62 4.61
C LEU A 82 0.06 17.22 5.99
N ILE A 83 0.17 16.43 7.07
CA ILE A 83 -0.23 16.84 8.42
C ILE A 83 0.99 17.13 9.28
N TYR A 84 1.26 18.43 9.47
CA TYR A 84 2.37 18.92 10.29
C TYR A 84 1.96 19.07 11.78
N ARG A 85 1.79 17.95 12.51
CA ARG A 85 1.50 17.96 13.96
C ARG A 85 2.27 16.88 14.74
N ASP A 86 3.01 17.32 15.77
CA ASP A 86 3.93 16.47 16.56
C ASP A 86 3.24 15.39 17.43
N ASN A 87 1.94 15.50 17.72
CA ASN A 87 1.22 14.45 18.46
C ASN A 87 0.70 13.32 17.55
N VAL A 88 0.51 13.61 16.26
CA VAL A 88 0.02 12.62 15.28
C VAL A 88 1.18 11.76 14.78
N THR A 89 2.38 12.33 14.66
CA THR A 89 3.59 11.68 14.16
C THR A 89 3.94 10.40 14.92
N LYS A 90 3.86 10.37 16.26
CA LYS A 90 4.25 9.16 17.02
C LYS A 90 3.34 7.95 16.79
N PHE A 91 2.03 8.19 16.72
CA PHE A 91 1.08 7.12 16.40
C PHE A 91 1.25 6.65 14.95
N THR A 92 1.38 7.61 14.02
CA THR A 92 1.58 7.32 12.61
C THR A 92 2.84 6.52 12.35
N VAL A 93 3.99 6.90 12.94
CA VAL A 93 5.25 6.15 12.82
C VAL A 93 5.11 4.71 13.34
N ARG A 94 4.43 4.52 14.48
CA ARG A 94 4.22 3.19 15.07
C ARG A 94 3.32 2.31 14.21
N ALA A 95 2.24 2.88 13.67
CA ALA A 95 1.35 2.20 12.74
C ALA A 95 2.05 1.90 11.41
N ASN A 96 2.88 2.82 10.90
CA ASN A 96 3.61 2.67 9.65
C ASN A 96 4.62 1.52 9.74
N ILE A 97 5.41 1.45 10.83
CA ILE A 97 6.34 0.33 11.08
C ILE A 97 5.59 -1.01 11.06
N ALA A 98 4.43 -1.10 11.72
CA ALA A 98 3.65 -2.34 11.75
C ALA A 98 3.12 -2.72 10.36
N LEU A 99 2.67 -1.74 9.58
CA LEU A 99 2.18 -1.96 8.21
C LEU A 99 3.31 -2.35 7.24
N GLU A 100 4.47 -1.72 7.31
CA GLU A 100 5.64 -2.05 6.49
C GLU A 100 6.14 -3.47 6.78
N ILE A 101 6.16 -3.88 8.05
CA ILE A 101 6.49 -5.27 8.44
C ILE A 101 5.43 -6.24 7.90
N ALA A 102 4.14 -5.91 8.05
CA ALA A 102 3.07 -6.75 7.52
C ALA A 102 3.11 -6.85 5.99
N GLU A 103 3.41 -5.75 5.29
CA GLU A 103 3.58 -5.71 3.83
C GLU A 103 4.78 -6.56 3.42
N LEU A 104 5.92 -6.47 4.12
CA LEU A 104 7.09 -7.32 3.86
C LEU A 104 6.75 -8.80 3.97
N ILE A 105 6.07 -9.19 5.06
CA ILE A 105 5.64 -10.57 5.28
C ILE A 105 4.69 -11.01 4.16
N ALA A 106 3.72 -10.17 3.78
CA ALA A 106 2.77 -10.48 2.72
C ALA A 106 3.46 -10.62 1.36
N VAL A 107 4.42 -9.76 1.02
CA VAL A 107 5.19 -9.85 -0.23
C VAL A 107 6.01 -11.13 -0.28
N LEU A 108 6.72 -11.46 0.80
CA LEU A 108 7.53 -12.68 0.86
C LEU A 108 6.65 -13.94 0.85
N ALA A 109 5.50 -13.91 1.54
CA ALA A 109 4.53 -15.00 1.50
C ALA A 109 3.92 -15.17 0.10
N LEU A 110 3.62 -14.09 -0.62
CA LEU A 110 3.13 -14.15 -2.01
C LEU A 110 4.14 -14.87 -2.90
N VAL A 111 5.41 -14.46 -2.82
CA VAL A 111 6.51 -15.07 -3.58
C VAL A 111 6.69 -16.54 -3.20
N ASN A 112 6.60 -16.87 -1.92
CA ASN A 112 6.71 -18.25 -1.44
C ASN A 112 5.58 -19.13 -2.02
N ILE A 113 4.33 -18.68 -1.92
CA ILE A 113 3.17 -19.37 -2.49
C ILE A 113 3.32 -19.53 -4.00
N ALA A 114 3.86 -18.53 -4.70
CA ALA A 114 4.10 -18.61 -6.13
C ALA A 114 5.14 -19.68 -6.49
N ILE A 115 6.29 -19.70 -5.81
CA ILE A 115 7.41 -20.63 -6.10
C ILE A 115 7.05 -22.09 -5.79
N TYR A 116 6.29 -22.32 -4.73
CA TYR A 116 5.86 -23.66 -4.29
C TYR A 116 4.44 -24.02 -4.73
N GLY A 117 3.81 -23.18 -5.55
CA GLY A 117 2.47 -23.40 -6.08
C GLY A 117 2.41 -24.57 -7.07
N VAL A 118 1.19 -25.09 -7.27
CA VAL A 118 0.94 -26.24 -8.17
C VAL A 118 1.04 -25.85 -9.64
N SER A 119 0.61 -24.63 -9.98
CA SER A 119 0.62 -24.11 -11.35
C SER A 119 2.05 -23.82 -11.84
N THR A 120 2.35 -24.20 -13.08
CA THR A 120 3.66 -23.92 -13.68
C THR A 120 3.82 -22.42 -13.91
N ALA A 121 2.77 -21.71 -14.34
CA ALA A 121 2.83 -20.26 -14.53
C ALA A 121 3.01 -19.49 -13.22
N ALA A 122 2.39 -19.93 -12.12
CA ALA A 122 2.61 -19.35 -10.79
C ALA A 122 4.09 -19.47 -10.38
N ARG A 123 4.70 -20.64 -10.62
CA ARG A 123 6.12 -20.87 -10.33
C ARG A 123 7.00 -19.96 -11.18
N ILE A 124 6.76 -19.88 -12.48
CA ILE A 124 7.52 -18.97 -13.38
C ILE A 124 7.40 -17.52 -12.90
N SER A 125 6.22 -17.08 -12.48
CA SER A 125 5.99 -15.74 -11.93
C SER A 125 6.84 -15.50 -10.67
N GLY A 126 6.85 -16.45 -9.74
CA GLY A 126 7.68 -16.39 -8.53
C GLY A 126 9.19 -16.37 -8.83
N TRP A 127 9.65 -17.21 -9.77
CA TRP A 127 11.05 -17.21 -10.21
C TRP A 127 11.42 -15.90 -10.91
N ALA A 128 10.52 -15.32 -11.72
CA ALA A 128 10.74 -14.04 -12.38
C ALA A 128 10.99 -12.90 -11.39
N LEU A 129 10.29 -12.93 -10.24
CA LEU A 129 10.43 -11.96 -9.15
C LEU A 129 11.71 -12.13 -8.34
N VAL A 130 12.15 -13.36 -8.07
CA VAL A 130 13.31 -13.59 -7.18
C VAL A 130 14.63 -13.62 -7.94
N TYR A 131 14.66 -14.26 -9.11
CA TYR A 131 15.88 -14.54 -9.87
C TYR A 131 15.83 -14.10 -11.33
N GLY A 132 14.65 -13.70 -11.81
CA GLY A 132 14.46 -13.33 -13.21
C GLY A 132 14.63 -11.82 -13.48
N PRO A 133 14.10 -11.36 -14.62
CA PRO A 133 14.26 -9.96 -15.07
C PRO A 133 13.65 -8.92 -14.11
N LEU A 134 12.66 -9.31 -13.31
CA LEU A 134 12.00 -8.42 -12.35
C LEU A 134 12.72 -8.38 -10.99
N ALA A 135 13.72 -9.23 -10.77
CA ALA A 135 14.45 -9.31 -9.51
C ALA A 135 15.11 -8.00 -9.05
N PRO A 136 15.74 -7.19 -9.93
CA PRO A 136 16.29 -5.90 -9.52
C PRO A 136 15.22 -4.93 -9.02
N ALA A 137 14.05 -4.90 -9.69
CA ALA A 137 12.94 -4.05 -9.30
C ALA A 137 12.27 -4.56 -8.00
N PHE A 138 12.17 -5.88 -7.83
CA PHE A 138 11.64 -6.49 -6.62
C PHE A 138 12.54 -6.27 -5.40
N TRP A 139 13.80 -6.72 -5.45
CA TRP A 139 14.71 -6.61 -4.30
C TRP A 139 15.18 -5.17 -4.06
N GLY A 140 15.56 -4.46 -5.12
CA GLY A 140 16.04 -3.08 -5.01
C GLY A 140 14.89 -2.09 -4.77
N GLY A 141 13.86 -2.14 -5.62
CA GLY A 141 12.76 -1.18 -5.58
C GLY A 141 11.75 -1.44 -4.46
N VAL A 142 11.21 -2.66 -4.38
CA VAL A 142 10.17 -2.98 -3.38
C VAL A 142 10.79 -3.21 -2.02
N VAL A 143 11.71 -4.17 -1.89
CA VAL A 143 12.22 -4.59 -0.58
C VAL A 143 13.16 -3.54 0.01
N ALA A 144 14.23 -3.16 -0.69
CA ALA A 144 15.22 -2.26 -0.13
C ALA A 144 14.73 -0.81 -0.03
N VAL A 145 14.27 -0.23 -1.14
CA VAL A 145 13.83 1.17 -1.21
C VAL A 145 12.44 1.36 -0.61
N GLY A 146 11.51 0.46 -0.91
CA GLY A 146 10.10 0.63 -0.56
C GLY A 146 9.72 0.24 0.87
N ILE A 147 10.45 -0.69 1.47
CA ILE A 147 10.11 -1.26 2.78
C ILE A 147 11.25 -1.05 3.77
N LEU A 148 12.44 -1.60 3.51
CA LEU A 148 13.52 -1.62 4.49
C LEU A 148 14.05 -0.21 4.82
N THR A 149 14.15 0.68 3.83
CA THR A 149 14.65 2.04 4.04
C THR A 149 13.66 2.89 4.86
N PRO A 150 12.36 2.98 4.49
CA PRO A 150 11.34 3.62 5.32
C PRO A 150 11.26 3.04 6.73
N LEU A 151 11.32 1.71 6.86
CA LEU A 151 11.29 1.01 8.14
C LEU A 151 12.47 1.38 9.04
N ALA A 152 13.69 1.38 8.48
CA ALA A 152 14.89 1.79 9.20
C ALA A 152 14.78 3.24 9.68
N ILE A 153 14.28 4.15 8.84
CA ILE A 153 14.07 5.55 9.21
C ILE A 153 13.00 5.67 10.29
N GLY A 154 11.90 4.93 10.22
CA GLY A 154 10.85 4.90 11.24
C GLY A 154 11.39 4.42 12.59
N LEU A 155 12.21 3.37 12.60
CA LEU A 155 12.85 2.83 13.81
C LEU A 155 13.85 3.81 14.44
N VAL A 156 14.64 4.54 13.62
CA VAL A 156 15.57 5.57 14.12
C VAL A 156 14.80 6.79 14.65
N SER A 157 13.77 7.22 13.91
CA SER A 157 12.93 8.37 14.25
C SER A 157 12.11 8.15 15.52
N TRP A 158 11.93 6.88 15.94
CA TRP A 158 11.40 6.52 17.25
C TRP A 158 12.12 7.20 18.43
N ARG A 159 13.45 7.40 18.30
CA ARG A 159 14.29 7.98 19.37
C ARG A 159 14.58 9.47 19.16
N ARG A 160 14.66 9.92 17.91
CA ARG A 160 14.94 11.31 17.55
C ARG A 160 14.10 11.70 16.34
N GLU A 161 13.09 12.52 16.56
CA GLU A 161 12.23 12.99 15.48
C GLU A 161 13.00 13.95 14.57
N ASN A 162 13.27 13.50 13.34
CA ASN A 162 13.78 14.37 12.28
C ASN A 162 12.77 14.41 11.13
N LYS A 163 12.12 15.56 10.97
CA LYS A 163 11.03 15.76 10.01
C LYS A 163 11.46 15.54 8.57
N LEU A 164 12.71 15.89 8.22
CA LEU A 164 13.25 15.66 6.88
C LEU A 164 13.42 14.17 6.59
N MET A 165 13.82 13.37 7.58
CA MET A 165 13.99 11.93 7.42
C MET A 165 12.63 11.25 7.26
N LEU A 166 11.63 11.64 8.06
CA LEU A 166 10.27 11.13 7.93
C LEU A 166 9.65 11.47 6.56
N ALA A 167 9.82 12.70 6.08
CA ALA A 167 9.36 13.08 4.74
C ALA A 167 10.05 12.26 3.64
N ALA A 168 11.35 12.02 3.76
CA ALA A 168 12.08 11.16 2.83
C ALA A 168 11.57 9.70 2.88
N ALA A 169 11.33 9.15 4.07
CA ALA A 169 10.76 7.82 4.25
C ALA A 169 9.39 7.70 3.60
N ALA A 170 8.51 8.68 3.79
CA ALA A 170 7.19 8.71 3.16
C ALA A 170 7.26 8.72 1.63
N ILE A 171 8.16 9.50 1.03
CA ILE A 171 8.37 9.52 -0.43
C ILE A 171 8.89 8.16 -0.92
N LEU A 172 9.86 7.58 -0.23
CA LEU A 172 10.41 6.27 -0.57
C LEU A 172 9.36 5.16 -0.45
N ALA A 173 8.52 5.19 0.58
CA ALA A 173 7.42 4.24 0.75
C ALA A 173 6.40 4.35 -0.39
N LEU A 174 6.04 5.56 -0.83
CA LEU A 174 5.16 5.77 -1.99
C LEU A 174 5.76 5.23 -3.29
N ILE A 175 7.06 5.45 -3.52
CA ILE A 175 7.77 4.91 -4.67
C ILE A 175 7.79 3.38 -4.61
N GLY A 176 8.11 2.81 -3.45
CA GLY A 176 8.09 1.37 -3.20
C GLY A 176 6.75 0.73 -3.50
N ALA A 177 5.68 1.32 -2.97
CA ALA A 177 4.31 0.87 -3.17
C ALA A 177 3.88 0.93 -4.65
N LEU A 178 4.34 1.94 -5.41
CA LEU A 178 4.13 2.01 -6.85
C LEU A 178 4.87 0.89 -7.59
N ILE A 179 6.16 0.70 -7.29
CA ILE A 179 6.98 -0.35 -7.88
C ILE A 179 6.38 -1.73 -7.58
N LEU A 180 5.90 -1.96 -6.35
CA LEU A 180 5.22 -3.20 -5.95
C LEU A 180 4.05 -3.51 -6.87
N ARG A 181 3.18 -2.53 -7.13
CA ARG A 181 2.02 -2.71 -8.02
C ARG A 181 2.46 -3.05 -9.44
N ILE A 182 3.48 -2.34 -9.95
CA ILE A 182 4.02 -2.60 -11.30
C ILE A 182 4.58 -4.01 -11.40
N VAL A 183 5.41 -4.41 -10.44
CA VAL A 183 6.12 -5.69 -10.44
C VAL A 183 5.14 -6.86 -10.30
N VAL A 184 4.14 -6.77 -9.42
CA VAL A 184 3.12 -7.82 -9.28
C VAL A 184 2.26 -7.96 -10.55
N LEU A 185 1.92 -6.85 -11.20
CA LEU A 185 1.18 -6.88 -12.47
C LEU A 185 2.05 -7.38 -13.64
N GLN A 186 3.34 -7.07 -13.68
CA GLN A 186 4.23 -7.56 -14.74
C GLN A 186 4.62 -9.03 -14.57
N ALA A 187 4.66 -9.53 -13.34
CA ALA A 187 5.01 -10.92 -13.06
C ALA A 187 3.93 -11.92 -13.49
N GLY A 188 2.70 -11.47 -13.80
CA GLY A 188 1.59 -12.35 -14.15
C GLY A 188 1.82 -13.12 -15.46
N VAL A 189 2.03 -14.42 -15.36
CA VAL A 189 2.12 -15.33 -16.52
C VAL A 189 0.78 -15.99 -16.79
N PHE A 190 0.33 -15.96 -18.04
CA PHE A 190 -0.93 -16.56 -18.47
C PHE A 190 -0.82 -18.10 -18.54
N GLU A 191 -1.80 -18.79 -17.96
CA GLU A 191 -1.99 -20.23 -18.07
C GLU A 191 -3.44 -20.51 -18.42
N TRP A 192 -3.68 -21.34 -19.44
CA TRP A 192 -5.03 -21.68 -19.85
C TRP A 192 -5.65 -22.63 -18.81
N VAL A 193 -6.75 -22.18 -18.19
CA VAL A 193 -7.53 -22.99 -17.26
C VAL A 193 -8.63 -23.66 -18.07
N ALA A 194 -8.56 -25.00 -18.16
CA ALA A 194 -9.54 -25.85 -18.84
C ALA A 194 -10.85 -25.96 -18.06
#